data_AF-A0A954ZK22-F1
#
_entry.id   AF-A0A954ZK22-F1
#
_cell.length_a   1.000
_cell.length_b   1.000
_cell.length_c   1.000
_cell.angle_alpha   90.00
_cell.angle_beta   90.00
_cell.angle_gamma   90.00
#
_symmetry.space_group_name_H-M   'P 1'
#
loop_
_entity.id
_entity.type
_entity.pdbx_description
1 polymer ?
#
loop_
_entity_poly.entity_id
_entity_poly.type
_entity_poly.pdbx_seq_one_letter_code
_entity_poly.pdbx_strand_id
1 'polypeptide(L)'
;MNSLPAGSVNLVFADPPFNIGYKYDVYDDCRAAEDYLSWSKDWMQAVWRVLRDDGTFWLAIGDDFAAELKVAAQEIGFHARSWVIWYYTFGVNCKNKFTRSHTHLFYFVRDVRKFTFLADDPANRIPSARQLVYNDRRANSKGRLPDDTWIIPPDVEQTFVLRPQDLQHQF
;
A
#
# COMPACT_ATOMS: atom_id res chain seq x y z
N MET A 1 17.51 8.56 -0.53
CA MET A 1 16.91 9.26 -1.68
C MET A 1 17.69 10.49 -2.13
N ASN A 2 18.38 11.22 -1.24
CA ASN A 2 19.03 12.50 -1.61
C ASN A 2 20.16 12.40 -2.65
N SER A 3 20.74 11.21 -2.84
CA SER A 3 21.73 10.94 -3.90
C SER A 3 21.12 10.72 -5.30
N LEU A 4 19.80 10.50 -5.40
CA LEU A 4 19.15 10.26 -6.69
C LEU A 4 18.81 11.59 -7.38
N PRO A 5 19.00 11.69 -8.72
CA PRO A 5 18.58 12.87 -9.49
C PRO A 5 17.08 13.10 -9.39
N ALA A 6 16.65 14.36 -9.50
CA ALA A 6 15.23 14.67 -9.61
C ALA A 6 14.64 14.06 -10.89
N GLY A 7 13.38 13.61 -10.83
CA GLY A 7 12.69 13.04 -12.00
C GLY A 7 13.36 11.79 -12.61
N SER A 8 14.11 11.02 -11.82
CA SER A 8 14.83 9.83 -12.29
C SER A 8 14.09 8.52 -12.05
N VAL A 9 13.05 8.52 -11.21
CA VAL A 9 12.34 7.32 -10.76
C VAL A 9 10.94 7.25 -11.38
N ASN A 10 10.55 6.10 -11.93
CA ASN A 10 9.22 5.86 -12.48
C ASN A 10 8.18 5.52 -11.41
N LEU A 11 8.55 4.67 -10.46
CA LEU A 11 7.66 4.19 -9.41
C LEU A 11 8.42 4.09 -8.10
N VAL A 12 7.79 4.55 -7.02
CA VAL A 12 8.25 4.30 -5.65
C VAL A 12 7.19 3.47 -4.94
N PHE A 13 7.62 2.43 -4.23
CA PHE A 13 6.79 1.72 -3.26
C PHE A 13 7.43 1.91 -1.88
N ALA A 14 6.68 2.45 -0.94
CA ALA A 14 7.13 2.66 0.43
C ALA A 14 6.28 1.82 1.39
N ASP A 15 6.97 1.01 2.19
CA ASP A 15 6.46 0.30 3.35
C ASP A 15 7.25 0.80 4.57
N PRO A 16 6.97 2.04 5.04
CA PRO A 16 7.69 2.62 6.16
C PRO A 16 7.34 1.89 7.47
N PRO A 17 8.09 2.10 8.56
CA PRO A 17 7.64 1.72 9.89
C PRO A 17 6.26 2.34 10.20
N PHE A 18 5.33 1.58 10.77
CA PHE A 18 3.94 2.00 10.98
C PHE A 18 3.71 2.75 12.30
N ASN A 19 4.78 2.97 13.08
CA ASN A 19 4.73 3.58 14.41
C ASN A 19 3.86 2.78 15.39
N ILE A 20 4.02 1.45 15.40
CA ILE A 20 3.22 0.49 16.18
C ILE A 20 4.02 -0.16 17.33
N GLY A 21 5.24 0.32 17.59
CA GLY A 21 6.14 -0.21 18.61
C GLY A 21 6.87 -1.48 18.19
N TYR A 22 7.00 -1.75 16.88
CA TYR A 22 7.81 -2.87 16.41
C TYR A 22 9.31 -2.62 16.70
N LYS A 23 10.01 -3.67 17.15
CA LYS A 23 11.43 -3.57 17.47
C LYS A 23 12.27 -3.74 16.20
N TYR A 24 12.76 -2.64 15.64
CA TYR A 24 13.79 -2.64 14.61
C TYR A 24 15.17 -2.48 15.24
N ASP A 25 16.21 -2.95 14.55
CA ASP A 25 17.60 -2.82 15.02
C ASP A 25 18.09 -1.36 15.01
N VAL A 26 17.55 -0.53 14.11
CA VAL A 26 18.07 0.81 13.80
C VAL A 26 17.01 1.91 13.84
N TYR A 27 15.76 1.58 14.18
CA TYR A 27 14.65 2.54 14.14
C TYR A 27 13.73 2.39 15.36
N ASP A 28 13.38 3.53 15.95
CA ASP A 28 12.38 3.60 17.02
C ASP A 28 10.98 3.75 16.41
N ASP A 29 10.18 2.69 16.52
CA ASP A 29 8.81 2.63 15.99
C ASP A 29 7.75 3.06 17.02
N CYS A 30 8.13 3.82 18.04
CA CYS A 30 7.23 4.35 19.07
C CYS A 30 7.44 5.86 19.28
N ARG A 31 7.36 6.61 18.18
CA ARG A 31 7.56 8.07 18.18
C ARG A 31 6.26 8.80 18.52
N ALA A 32 6.39 10.02 19.03
CA ALA A 32 5.26 10.94 19.14
C ALA A 32 4.61 11.14 17.76
N ALA A 33 3.29 11.32 17.72
CA ALA A 33 2.53 11.39 16.48
C ALA A 33 3.03 12.50 15.56
N GLU A 34 3.29 13.68 16.11
CA GLU A 34 3.80 14.84 15.38
C GLU A 34 5.20 14.57 14.80
N ASP A 35 6.07 13.90 15.54
CA ASP A 35 7.42 13.53 15.09
C ASP A 35 7.37 12.51 13.95
N TYR A 36 6.49 11.51 14.07
CA TYR A 36 6.28 10.51 13.03
C TYR A 36 5.72 11.13 11.74
N LEU A 37 4.74 12.03 11.87
CA LEU A 37 4.14 12.73 10.73
C LEU A 37 5.14 13.69 10.07
N SER A 38 5.91 14.43 10.85
CA SER A 38 6.97 15.31 10.35
C SER A 38 8.02 14.52 9.57
N TRP A 39 8.56 13.46 10.18
CA TRP A 39 9.49 12.55 9.52
C TRP A 39 8.90 11.93 8.26
N SER A 40 7.60 11.60 8.27
CA SER A 40 6.93 11.03 7.12
C SER A 40 6.79 12.00 5.96
N LYS A 41 6.48 13.27 6.27
CA LYS A 41 6.44 14.35 5.29
C LYS A 41 7.81 14.56 4.64
N ASP A 42 8.90 14.51 5.42
CA ASP A 42 10.25 14.71 4.90
C ASP A 42 10.63 13.67 3.84
N TRP A 43 10.41 12.38 4.12
CA TRP A 43 10.74 11.35 3.13
C TRP A 43 9.75 11.35 1.96
N MET A 44 8.46 11.66 2.16
CA MET A 44 7.49 11.80 1.06
C MET A 44 7.85 12.96 0.12
N GLN A 45 8.39 14.07 0.63
CA GLN A 45 8.92 15.16 -0.19
C GLN A 45 10.13 14.72 -1.01
N ALA A 46 11.00 13.88 -0.43
CA ALA A 46 12.10 13.29 -1.18
C ALA A 46 11.60 12.35 -2.29
N VAL A 47 10.55 11.56 -2.04
CA VAL A 47 9.87 10.73 -3.05
C VAL A 47 9.32 11.60 -4.19
N TRP A 48 8.60 12.68 -3.85
CA TRP A 48 8.05 13.63 -4.81
C TRP A 48 9.12 14.22 -5.74
N ARG A 49 10.30 14.58 -5.18
CA ARG A 49 11.42 15.14 -5.95
C ARG A 49 12.02 14.15 -6.94
N VAL A 50 12.23 12.89 -6.53
CA VAL A 50 12.89 11.88 -7.38
C VAL A 50 11.97 11.28 -8.42
N LEU A 51 10.65 11.32 -8.19
CA LEU A 51 9.66 10.83 -9.13
C LEU A 51 9.59 11.71 -10.39
N ARG A 52 9.48 11.03 -11.53
CA ARG A 52 9.12 11.66 -12.80
C ARG A 52 7.74 12.29 -12.73
N ASP A 53 7.46 13.23 -13.62
CA ASP A 53 6.13 13.87 -13.73
C ASP A 53 5.01 12.86 -14.08
N ASP A 54 5.37 11.77 -14.77
CA ASP A 54 4.48 10.64 -15.08
C ASP A 54 4.59 9.46 -14.08
N GLY A 55 5.30 9.69 -12.98
CA GLY A 55 5.62 8.69 -11.99
C GLY A 55 4.51 8.44 -10.97
N THR A 56 4.62 7.29 -10.32
CA THR A 56 3.63 6.82 -9.35
C THR A 56 4.26 6.49 -8.00
N PHE A 57 3.47 6.61 -6.94
CA PHE A 57 3.90 6.38 -5.58
C PHE A 57 2.89 5.49 -4.87
N TRP A 58 3.36 4.37 -4.34
CA TRP A 58 2.59 3.47 -3.50
C TRP A 58 3.04 3.59 -2.04
N LEU A 59 2.08 3.73 -1.13
CA LEU A 59 2.32 3.79 0.30
C LEU A 59 1.52 2.69 1.02
N ALA A 60 2.21 1.80 1.71
CA ALA A 60 1.63 0.87 2.66
C ALA A 60 1.63 1.47 4.08
N ILE A 61 0.52 1.34 4.81
CA ILE A 61 0.42 1.79 6.21
C ILE A 61 -0.71 1.08 6.94
N GLY A 62 -0.55 0.91 8.26
CA GLY A 62 -1.62 0.45 9.16
C GLY A 62 -2.68 1.51 9.45
N ASP A 63 -3.69 1.13 10.26
CA ASP A 63 -4.86 1.97 10.54
C ASP A 63 -4.53 3.36 11.13
N ASP A 64 -3.52 3.44 12.00
CA ASP A 64 -3.35 4.55 12.94
C ASP A 64 -2.97 5.88 12.27
N PHE A 65 -2.31 5.82 11.11
CA PHE A 65 -1.84 7.01 10.38
C PHE A 65 -2.29 7.04 8.90
N ALA A 66 -3.20 6.15 8.49
CA ALA A 66 -3.58 6.02 7.10
C ALA A 66 -4.19 7.31 6.54
N ALA A 67 -5.09 7.93 7.29
CA ALA A 67 -5.75 9.17 6.87
C ALA A 67 -4.76 10.34 6.82
N GLU A 68 -3.93 10.47 7.85
CA GLU A 68 -2.96 11.53 8.05
C GLU A 68 -1.89 11.50 6.97
N LEU A 69 -1.31 10.33 6.67
CA LEU A 69 -0.31 10.20 5.61
C LEU A 69 -0.92 10.42 4.23
N LYS A 70 -2.17 10.02 4.00
CA LYS A 70 -2.87 10.36 2.76
C LYS A 70 -3.01 11.87 2.59
N VAL A 71 -3.47 12.58 3.62
CA VAL A 71 -3.61 14.04 3.57
C VAL A 71 -2.25 14.70 3.38
N ALA A 72 -1.23 14.27 4.13
CA ALA A 72 0.14 14.77 4.01
C ALA A 72 0.71 14.59 2.59
N ALA A 73 0.50 13.42 1.96
CA ALA A 73 0.91 13.21 0.57
C ALA A 73 0.19 14.19 -0.39
N GLN A 74 -1.10 14.43 -0.17
CA GLN A 74 -1.87 15.40 -0.98
C GLN A 74 -1.40 16.84 -0.78
N GLU A 75 -1.03 17.23 0.44
CA GLU A 75 -0.44 18.55 0.74
C GLU A 75 0.90 18.76 0.01
N ILE A 76 1.70 17.71 -0.18
CA ILE A 76 2.96 17.75 -0.94
C ILE A 76 2.70 17.92 -2.45
N GLY A 77 1.52 17.52 -2.92
CA GLY A 77 1.10 17.64 -4.31
C GLY A 77 0.70 16.32 -4.97
N PHE A 78 0.80 15.18 -4.27
CA PHE A 78 0.35 13.91 -4.83
C PHE A 78 -1.17 13.86 -5.00
N HIS A 79 -1.63 13.08 -5.98
CA HIS A 79 -3.04 12.83 -6.20
C HIS A 79 -3.37 11.36 -5.95
N ALA A 80 -4.23 11.08 -4.97
CA ALA A 80 -4.71 9.73 -4.71
C ALA A 80 -5.59 9.25 -5.88
N ARG A 81 -5.26 8.09 -6.45
CA ARG A 81 -6.04 7.39 -7.48
C ARG A 81 -6.86 6.26 -6.89
N SER A 82 -6.29 5.54 -5.94
CA SER A 82 -6.97 4.44 -5.25
C SER A 82 -6.52 4.37 -3.80
N TRP A 83 -7.46 4.00 -2.94
CA TRP A 83 -7.20 3.52 -1.59
C TRP A 83 -7.51 2.03 -1.60
N VAL A 84 -6.48 1.23 -1.80
CA VAL A 84 -6.58 -0.22 -1.86
C VAL A 84 -6.52 -0.78 -0.43
N ILE A 85 -7.36 -1.78 -0.16
CA ILE A 85 -7.37 -2.53 1.10
C ILE A 85 -6.74 -3.89 0.84
N TRP A 86 -5.58 -4.16 1.42
CA TRP A 86 -5.00 -5.50 1.41
C TRP A 86 -5.47 -6.27 2.64
N TYR A 87 -6.37 -7.23 2.41
CA TYR A 87 -6.96 -8.07 3.45
C TYR A 87 -6.09 -9.30 3.74
N TYR A 88 -5.98 -9.65 5.03
CA TYR A 88 -5.34 -10.87 5.52
C TYR A 88 -6.06 -11.46 6.74
N THR A 89 -5.94 -12.77 6.91
CA THR A 89 -6.67 -13.55 7.92
C THR A 89 -5.95 -13.70 9.27
N PHE A 90 -4.64 -13.46 9.35
CA PHE A 90 -3.83 -13.63 10.56
C PHE A 90 -3.86 -12.43 11.53
N GLY A 91 -4.77 -11.48 11.32
CA GLY A 91 -4.80 -10.17 11.96
C GLY A 91 -4.67 -10.14 13.49
N VAL A 92 -4.24 -9.00 14.03
CA VAL A 92 -4.04 -8.82 15.48
C VAL A 92 -5.39 -8.84 16.20
N ASN A 93 -5.57 -9.84 17.08
CA ASN A 93 -6.74 -9.94 17.94
C ASN A 93 -6.89 -8.69 18.82
N CYS A 94 -8.08 -8.09 18.81
CA CYS A 94 -8.39 -6.88 19.54
C CYS A 94 -9.48 -7.15 20.57
N LYS A 95 -9.32 -6.66 21.81
CA LYS A 95 -10.29 -6.89 22.90
C LYS A 95 -11.48 -5.91 22.89
N ASN A 96 -11.22 -4.66 22.52
CA ASN A 96 -12.16 -3.55 22.66
C ASN A 96 -12.53 -2.90 21.31
N LYS A 97 -12.19 -3.54 20.20
CA LYS A 97 -12.48 -3.08 18.82
C LYS A 97 -12.43 -4.25 17.85
N PHE A 98 -12.81 -4.01 16.60
CA PHE A 98 -12.68 -5.02 15.53
C PHE A 98 -11.22 -5.42 15.29
N THR A 99 -11.03 -6.66 14.83
CA THR A 99 -9.70 -7.21 14.52
C THR A 99 -9.05 -6.44 13.38
N ARG A 100 -7.77 -6.09 13.55
CA ARG A 100 -6.94 -5.49 12.51
C ARG A 100 -6.60 -6.54 11.45
N SER A 101 -7.30 -6.52 10.34
CA SER A 101 -7.29 -7.57 9.30
C SER A 101 -6.89 -7.05 7.93
N HIS A 102 -6.34 -5.84 7.86
CA HIS A 102 -5.90 -5.25 6.61
C HIS A 102 -4.79 -4.23 6.78
N THR A 103 -4.10 -3.97 5.68
CA THR A 103 -3.19 -2.83 5.48
C THR A 103 -3.77 -1.94 4.40
N HIS A 104 -3.54 -0.63 4.53
CA HIS A 104 -3.94 0.36 3.54
C HIS A 104 -2.82 0.54 2.53
N LEU A 105 -3.15 0.44 1.24
CA LEU A 105 -2.26 0.72 0.13
C LEU A 105 -2.80 1.94 -0.63
N PHE A 106 -2.10 3.07 -0.53
CA PHE A 106 -2.45 4.26 -1.30
C PHE A 106 -1.70 4.26 -2.62
N TYR A 107 -2.44 4.36 -3.72
CA TYR A 107 -1.88 4.60 -5.04
C TYR A 107 -1.96 6.09 -5.39
N PHE A 108 -0.81 6.75 -5.39
CA PHE A 108 -0.65 8.16 -5.72
C PHE A 108 0.00 8.36 -7.09
N VAL A 109 -0.33 9.48 -7.72
CA VAL A 109 0.30 9.93 -8.97
C VAL A 109 0.76 11.38 -8.86
N ARG A 110 1.80 11.72 -9.64
CA ARG A 110 2.33 13.09 -9.77
C ARG A 110 1.40 14.02 -10.54
N ASP A 111 0.89 13.56 -11.68
CA ASP A 111 -0.03 14.31 -12.52
C ASP A 111 -1.32 13.51 -12.77
N VAL A 112 -2.46 14.18 -12.62
CA VAL A 112 -3.78 13.53 -12.74
C VAL A 112 -4.14 13.06 -14.15
N ARG A 113 -3.53 13.65 -15.18
CA ARG A 113 -3.77 13.37 -16.60
C ARG A 113 -2.62 12.56 -17.21
N LYS A 114 -1.42 12.62 -16.63
CA LYS A 114 -0.22 11.99 -17.15
C LYS A 114 0.42 11.09 -16.10
N PHE A 115 0.13 9.79 -16.15
CA PHE A 115 0.76 8.80 -15.28
C PHE A 115 0.79 7.43 -15.95
N THR A 116 1.78 6.61 -15.59
CA THR A 116 1.86 5.24 -16.08
C THR A 116 0.82 4.36 -15.37
N PHE A 117 -0.15 3.84 -16.12
CA PHE A 117 -1.11 2.85 -15.62
C PHE A 117 -1.40 1.82 -16.71
N LEU A 118 -1.00 0.58 -16.46
CA LEU A 118 -1.09 -0.53 -17.41
C LEU A 118 -2.50 -1.12 -17.44
N ALA A 119 -3.49 -0.29 -17.81
CA ALA A 119 -4.89 -0.70 -17.78
C ALA A 119 -5.15 -1.86 -18.75
N ASP A 120 -4.58 -1.81 -19.96
CA ASP A 120 -4.85 -2.77 -21.03
C ASP A 120 -3.91 -3.97 -21.05
N ASP A 121 -2.95 -4.02 -20.13
CA ASP A 121 -2.05 -5.17 -19.99
C ASP A 121 -2.86 -6.40 -19.55
N PRO A 122 -2.82 -7.52 -20.29
CA PRO A 122 -3.52 -8.75 -19.90
C PRO A 122 -3.17 -9.26 -18.50
N ALA A 123 -1.95 -9.01 -18.00
CA ALA A 123 -1.54 -9.39 -16.64
C ALA A 123 -2.28 -8.59 -15.56
N ASN A 124 -2.85 -7.43 -15.91
CA ASN A 124 -3.64 -6.57 -15.04
C ASN A 124 -5.15 -6.66 -15.34
N ARG A 125 -5.60 -7.74 -15.97
CA ARG A 125 -7.00 -8.01 -16.27
C ARG A 125 -7.43 -9.32 -15.64
N ILE A 126 -8.63 -9.34 -15.07
CA ILE A 126 -9.27 -10.55 -14.53
C ILE A 126 -10.66 -10.75 -15.12
N PRO A 127 -11.18 -11.98 -15.11
CA PRO A 127 -12.54 -12.26 -15.56
C PRO A 127 -13.58 -11.37 -14.88
N SER A 128 -14.56 -10.92 -15.66
CA SER A 128 -15.62 -10.03 -15.18
C SER A 128 -16.93 -10.79 -15.08
N ALA A 129 -17.52 -10.87 -13.88
CA ALA A 129 -18.86 -11.43 -13.71
C ALA A 129 -19.92 -10.61 -14.51
N ARG A 130 -19.74 -9.28 -14.64
CA ARG A 130 -20.58 -8.45 -15.52
C ARG A 130 -20.60 -8.95 -16.96
N GLN A 131 -19.45 -9.44 -17.44
CA GLN A 131 -19.34 -10.01 -18.78
C GLN A 131 -19.87 -11.45 -18.82
N LEU A 132 -19.37 -12.32 -17.93
CA LEU A 132 -19.55 -13.77 -18.02
C LEU A 132 -20.90 -14.26 -17.48
N VAL A 133 -21.46 -13.58 -16.49
CA VAL A 133 -22.69 -13.98 -15.79
C VAL A 133 -23.87 -13.12 -16.22
N TYR A 134 -23.65 -11.80 -16.27
CA TYR A 134 -24.74 -10.84 -16.49
C TYR A 134 -24.88 -10.33 -17.93
N ASN A 135 -23.94 -10.69 -18.82
CA ASN A 135 -23.89 -10.23 -20.21
C ASN A 135 -24.11 -8.70 -20.37
N ASP A 136 -23.58 -7.93 -19.42
CA ASP A 136 -23.72 -6.48 -19.36
C ASP A 136 -22.79 -5.84 -20.41
N ARG A 137 -23.38 -5.11 -21.36
CA ARG A 137 -22.66 -4.45 -22.46
C ARG A 137 -21.67 -3.37 -21.99
N ARG A 138 -21.75 -2.92 -20.74
CA ARG A 138 -20.78 -1.99 -20.14
C ARG A 138 -19.50 -2.69 -19.68
N ALA A 139 -19.47 -4.01 -19.67
CA ALA A 139 -18.25 -4.75 -19.35
C ALA A 139 -17.20 -4.57 -20.45
N ASN A 140 -15.94 -4.46 -20.05
CA ASN A 140 -14.83 -4.49 -21.00
C ASN A 140 -14.61 -5.93 -21.47
N SER A 141 -14.54 -6.14 -22.79
CA SER A 141 -14.37 -7.45 -23.40
C SER A 141 -13.05 -8.13 -23.04
N LYS A 142 -12.03 -7.35 -22.65
CA LYS A 142 -10.72 -7.83 -22.18
C LYS A 142 -10.71 -8.20 -20.69
N GLY A 143 -11.87 -8.21 -20.02
CA GLY A 143 -11.97 -8.38 -18.58
C GLY A 143 -11.91 -7.06 -17.81
N ARG A 144 -12.05 -7.15 -16.49
CA ARG A 144 -12.02 -5.99 -15.58
C ARG A 144 -10.64 -5.81 -14.98
N LEU A 145 -10.35 -4.63 -14.45
CA LEU A 145 -9.21 -4.45 -13.55
C LEU A 145 -9.46 -5.22 -12.24
N PRO A 146 -8.40 -5.62 -11.50
CA PRO A 146 -8.53 -6.08 -10.12
C PRO A 146 -9.35 -5.12 -9.28
N ASP A 147 -10.03 -5.67 -8.26
CA ASP A 147 -10.71 -4.84 -7.26
C ASP A 147 -9.69 -3.98 -6.50
N ASP A 148 -10.17 -2.95 -5.82
CA ASP A 148 -9.39 -2.21 -4.83
C ASP A 148 -9.40 -2.87 -3.44
N THR A 149 -10.02 -4.04 -3.31
CA THR A 149 -9.91 -4.91 -2.14
C THR A 149 -9.16 -6.17 -2.53
N TRP A 150 -7.92 -6.28 -2.08
CA TRP A 150 -7.00 -7.35 -2.43
C TRP A 150 -7.05 -8.44 -1.38
N ILE A 151 -7.59 -9.59 -1.80
CA ILE A 151 -7.54 -10.84 -1.05
C ILE A 151 -6.45 -11.68 -1.70
N ILE A 152 -5.20 -11.40 -1.32
CA ILE A 152 -4.05 -12.18 -1.78
C ILE A 152 -3.78 -13.21 -0.68
N PRO A 153 -4.07 -14.50 -0.93
CA PRO A 153 -3.66 -15.53 0.02
C PRO A 153 -2.12 -15.46 0.17
N PRO A 154 -1.59 -15.55 1.41
CA PRO A 154 -0.15 -15.68 1.58
C PRO A 154 0.30 -16.91 0.78
N ASP A 155 1.39 -16.75 0.04
CA ASP A 155 1.88 -17.72 -0.94
C ASP A 155 1.82 -19.14 -0.37
N VAL A 156 1.06 -20.01 -1.04
CA VAL A 156 0.67 -21.32 -0.49
C VAL A 156 1.87 -22.26 -0.35
N GLU A 157 3.04 -21.87 -0.88
CA GLU A 157 4.27 -22.66 -0.84
C GLU A 157 5.22 -22.35 0.33
N GLN A 158 5.04 -21.29 1.14
CA GLN A 158 6.07 -20.94 2.16
C GLN A 158 5.64 -20.48 3.57
N THR A 159 4.35 -20.39 3.92
CA THR A 159 3.96 -19.69 5.18
C THR A 159 3.25 -20.48 6.29
N PHE A 160 3.37 -21.81 6.34
CA PHE A 160 2.95 -22.60 7.52
C PHE A 160 4.10 -23.16 8.37
N VAL A 161 5.32 -22.66 8.22
CA VAL A 161 6.37 -22.94 9.21
C VAL A 161 6.29 -21.85 10.27
N LEU A 162 5.65 -22.18 11.40
CA LEU A 162 5.83 -21.45 12.66
C LEU A 162 7.33 -21.15 12.82
N ARG A 163 7.71 -19.90 13.07
CA ARG A 163 9.14 -19.57 13.22
C ARG A 163 9.69 -20.42 14.37
N PRO A 164 10.94 -20.91 14.32
CA PRO A 164 11.48 -21.79 15.37
C PRO A 164 11.35 -21.24 16.81
N GLN A 165 11.32 -19.92 16.95
CA GLN A 165 11.09 -19.20 18.20
C GLN A 165 9.64 -19.26 18.73
N ASP A 166 8.67 -19.59 17.89
CA ASP A 166 7.25 -19.74 18.24
C ASP A 166 6.91 -21.17 18.73
N LEU A 167 7.88 -22.12 18.75
CA LEU A 167 7.68 -23.53 19.11
C LEU A 167 8.30 -23.96 20.46
N GLN A 168 8.99 -23.09 21.19
CA GLN A 168 9.78 -23.54 22.35
C GLN A 168 9.04 -23.66 23.68
N HIS A 169 7.77 -23.25 23.81
CA HIS A 169 7.09 -23.28 25.11
C HIS A 169 5.58 -23.55 25.04
N GLN A 170 5.17 -24.67 24.43
CA GLN A 170 3.78 -25.14 24.57
C GLN A 170 3.71 -26.64 24.89
N PHE A 171 4.13 -26.98 26.11
CA PHE A 171 3.38 -27.82 27.05
C PHE A 171 3.53 -27.20 28.45
#